data_AF-A0A226DFP4-F1
#
_entry.id   AF-A0A226DFP4-F1
#
_cell.length_a   1.000
_cell.length_b   1.000
_cell.length_c   1.000
_cell.angle_alpha   90.00
_cell.angle_beta   90.00
_cell.angle_gamma   90.00
#
_symmetry.space_group_name_H-M   'P 1'
#
loop_
_entity.id
_entity.type
_entity.pdbx_description
1 polymer ?
#
loop_
_entity_poly.entity_id
_entity_poly.type
_entity_poly.pdbx_seq_one_letter_code
_entity_poly.pdbx_strand_id
1 'polypeptide(L)'
;MFTTEFLPILKLRLIPCQFLNCIPFAFNPTIQRFVAIKSKKHLSIFQIQCILSVLYVLQMCLNLILSELSATQRFQGLSFFMLYFFCTIIRWNVSLDNTAIQALNSFLEFEATLTNQFASPPLSLGVKGIKLLIRLCEVTTIPLIPVLQFLLLTYLPCTPPFILSMSSNCKAIGSVTRVGVHLFETWMGWHIMYSASMWIFYVLFVGIVCILGYFKILDRQIAAITNTVEKDKCIHIYRSVQILETIFNTFLRIRVVPSVILGTIGLQIMSLYACINLHEELSKSGLVIIVIMGMDAIICNLVVFTLASQVHNSSLKIMRNLGRKSMALFGQGRSIAKRQLRACAILRVKFGSNFIDRGTPLVVETFCINQTMSLTLIKSGRSVAKCADPEPEPEPNPEPEPEPEPEPNPEPEPEPEPEPEPTTKPTTTTTTMRPIPGFSTVRPPSWADKFNPSWLIGG
;
A
#
# COMPACT_ATOMS: atom_id res chain seq x y z
N MET A 1 7.53 -19.49 -9.28
CA MET A 1 7.23 -18.07 -9.61
C MET A 1 7.97 -17.14 -8.68
N PHE A 2 7.67 -17.11 -7.38
CA PHE A 2 8.38 -16.27 -6.41
C PHE A 2 9.88 -16.62 -6.34
N THR A 3 10.17 -17.88 -6.04
CA THR A 3 11.51 -18.45 -5.83
C THR A 3 12.36 -18.43 -7.10
N THR A 4 11.74 -18.66 -8.25
CA THR A 4 12.44 -18.78 -9.54
C THR A 4 12.61 -17.44 -10.25
N GLU A 5 11.59 -16.58 -10.25
CA GLU A 5 11.60 -15.34 -11.05
C GLU A 5 11.98 -14.11 -10.25
N PHE A 6 11.46 -13.98 -9.03
CA PHE A 6 11.52 -12.73 -8.27
C PHE A 6 12.60 -12.75 -7.19
N LEU A 7 12.87 -13.91 -6.58
CA LEU A 7 13.90 -14.06 -5.55
C LEU A 7 15.32 -13.66 -6.04
N PRO A 8 15.77 -13.98 -7.27
CA PRO A 8 17.07 -13.53 -7.75
C PRO A 8 17.17 -11.99 -7.84
N ILE A 9 16.09 -11.34 -8.29
CA ILE A 9 16.01 -9.88 -8.40
C ILE A 9 16.01 -9.25 -7.01
N LEU A 10 15.20 -9.81 -6.09
CA LEU A 10 15.16 -9.40 -4.69
C LEU A 10 16.52 -9.52 -4.01
N LYS A 11 17.26 -10.62 -4.24
CA LYS A 11 18.62 -10.79 -3.70
C LYS A 11 19.57 -9.71 -4.19
N LEU A 12 19.55 -9.37 -5.49
CA LEU A 12 20.36 -8.29 -6.06
C LEU A 12 19.99 -6.94 -5.43
N ARG A 13 18.69 -6.70 -5.23
CA ARG A 13 18.16 -5.49 -4.61
C ARG A 13 18.58 -5.32 -3.14
N LEU A 14 18.75 -6.40 -2.39
CA LEU A 14 19.18 -6.32 -0.99
C LEU A 14 20.57 -5.70 -0.83
N ILE A 15 21.45 -5.79 -1.83
CA ILE A 15 22.83 -5.27 -1.75
C ILE A 15 22.86 -3.75 -1.49
N PRO A 16 22.27 -2.89 -2.33
CA PRO A 16 22.22 -1.45 -2.05
C PRO A 16 21.42 -1.11 -0.78
N CYS A 17 20.37 -1.89 -0.46
CA CYS A 17 19.61 -1.67 0.77
C CYS A 17 20.43 -1.96 2.05
N GLN A 18 21.31 -2.96 2.01
CA GLN A 18 22.23 -3.27 3.09
C GLN A 18 23.34 -2.22 3.18
N PHE A 19 23.88 -1.76 2.05
CA PHE A 19 24.85 -0.67 2.03
C PHE A 19 24.29 0.62 2.66
N LEU A 20 23.04 0.96 2.36
CA LEU A 20 22.35 2.13 2.93
C LEU A 20 21.79 1.89 4.33
N ASN A 21 21.86 0.67 4.88
CA ASN A 21 21.20 0.25 6.13
C ASN A 21 19.68 0.56 6.17
N CYS A 22 19.01 0.55 5.01
CA CYS A 22 17.63 1.04 4.88
C CYS A 22 16.56 -0.06 5.04
N ILE A 23 16.96 -1.27 5.43
CA ILE A 23 16.09 -2.41 5.76
C ILE A 23 16.60 -3.18 6.99
N PRO A 24 15.73 -3.79 7.81
CA PRO A 24 16.12 -4.51 9.02
C PRO A 24 16.34 -6.02 8.84
N PHE A 25 16.36 -6.53 7.60
CA PHE A 25 16.43 -7.97 7.31
C PHE A 25 17.42 -8.32 6.20
N ALA A 26 17.86 -9.57 6.19
CA ALA A 26 18.78 -10.12 5.20
C ALA A 26 18.31 -11.51 4.75
N PHE A 27 18.78 -11.94 3.57
CA PHE A 27 18.55 -13.30 3.09
C PHE A 27 19.63 -14.24 3.63
N ASN A 28 19.23 -15.33 4.28
CA ASN A 28 20.16 -16.37 4.73
C ASN A 28 20.29 -17.46 3.65
N PRO A 29 21.47 -17.65 3.03
CA PRO A 29 21.66 -18.64 1.96
C PRO A 29 21.65 -20.09 2.47
N THR A 30 21.98 -20.33 3.74
CA THR A 30 21.97 -21.69 4.32
C THR A 30 20.54 -22.18 4.51
N ILE A 31 19.66 -21.31 5.02
CA ILE A 31 18.27 -21.65 5.34
C ILE A 31 17.34 -21.36 4.14
N GLN A 32 17.81 -20.62 3.13
CA GLN A 32 17.02 -20.11 2.00
C GLN A 32 15.77 -19.32 2.45
N ARG A 33 15.92 -18.53 3.52
CA ARG A 33 14.84 -17.74 4.14
C ARG A 33 15.36 -16.36 4.55
N PHE A 34 14.45 -15.39 4.63
CA PHE A 34 14.73 -14.07 5.16
C PHE A 34 14.76 -14.10 6.69
N VAL A 35 15.75 -13.43 7.28
CA VAL A 35 15.96 -13.36 8.72
C VAL A 35 16.22 -11.91 9.14
N ALA A 36 15.82 -11.56 10.35
CA ALA A 36 16.15 -10.26 10.94
C ALA A 36 17.68 -10.11 11.11
N ILE A 37 18.20 -8.91 10.87
CA ILE A 37 19.61 -8.59 11.07
C ILE A 37 19.91 -8.56 12.57
N LYS A 38 20.99 -9.21 13.01
CA LYS A 38 21.39 -9.27 14.43
C LYS A 38 22.25 -8.09 14.88
N SER A 39 22.83 -7.34 13.94
CA SER A 39 23.73 -6.21 14.24
C SER A 39 22.96 -5.05 14.87
N LYS A 40 23.24 -4.75 16.15
CA LYS A 40 22.62 -3.63 16.87
C LYS A 40 22.86 -2.29 16.16
N LYS A 41 24.09 -2.05 15.69
CA LYS A 41 24.46 -0.82 14.95
C LYS A 41 23.59 -0.62 13.71
N HIS A 42 23.39 -1.69 12.92
CA HIS A 42 22.55 -1.65 11.72
C HIS A 42 21.11 -1.29 12.06
N LEU A 43 20.54 -1.97 13.06
CA LEU A 43 19.16 -1.74 13.49
C LEU A 43 18.96 -0.33 14.04
N SER A 44 19.91 0.18 14.83
CA SER A 44 19.87 1.56 15.33
C SER A 44 19.95 2.58 14.19
N ILE A 45 20.82 2.37 13.19
CA ILE A 45 20.88 3.25 12.01
C ILE A 45 19.54 3.24 11.26
N PHE A 46 18.94 2.08 11.06
CA PHE A 46 17.64 1.96 10.40
C PHE A 46 16.53 2.70 11.17
N GLN A 47 16.47 2.56 12.50
CA GLN A 47 15.51 3.27 13.35
C GLN A 47 15.71 4.79 13.29
N ILE A 48 16.95 5.25 13.38
CA ILE A 48 17.30 6.68 13.23
C ILE A 48 16.87 7.18 11.85
N GLN A 49 17.16 6.43 10.79
CA GLN A 49 16.70 6.79 9.45
C GLN A 49 15.19 6.93 9.43
N CYS A 50 14.40 5.97 9.95
CA CYS A 50 12.94 6.05 10.01
C CYS A 50 12.44 7.35 10.65
N ILE A 51 13.01 7.73 11.80
CA ILE A 51 12.67 8.98 12.48
C ILE A 51 13.08 10.19 11.60
N LEU A 52 14.27 10.14 11.01
CA LEU A 52 14.80 11.22 10.18
C LEU A 52 13.93 11.51 8.95
N SER A 53 13.30 10.51 8.31
CA SER A 53 12.36 10.84 7.22
C SER A 53 11.09 11.51 7.69
N VAL A 54 10.60 11.19 8.89
CA VAL A 54 9.42 11.88 9.44
C VAL A 54 9.78 13.35 9.66
N LEU A 55 10.95 13.62 10.24
CA LEU A 55 11.46 14.98 10.41
C LEU A 55 11.64 15.69 9.06
N TYR A 56 12.19 14.99 8.06
CA TYR A 56 12.41 15.53 6.72
C TYR A 56 11.10 15.89 6.00
N VAL A 57 10.09 15.03 6.08
CA VAL A 57 8.77 15.28 5.50
C VAL A 57 8.01 16.35 6.27
N LEU A 58 8.13 16.39 7.60
CA LEU A 58 7.58 17.46 8.42
C LEU A 58 8.19 18.80 8.02
N GLN A 59 9.50 18.83 7.78
CA GLN A 59 10.19 20.03 7.31
C GLN A 59 9.68 20.47 5.93
N MET A 60 9.49 19.54 4.99
CA MET A 60 8.88 19.86 3.69
C MET A 60 7.47 20.43 3.85
N CYS A 61 6.66 19.88 4.75
CA CYS A 61 5.31 20.37 5.05
C CYS A 61 5.35 21.81 5.57
N LEU A 62 6.20 22.08 6.57
CA LEU A 62 6.38 23.41 7.15
C LEU A 62 6.85 24.42 6.11
N ASN A 63 7.78 24.03 5.24
CA ASN A 63 8.22 24.88 4.13
C ASN A 63 7.09 25.24 3.17
N LEU A 64 6.23 24.28 2.80
CA LEU A 64 5.11 24.54 1.90
C LEU A 64 4.04 25.45 2.50
N ILE A 65 3.85 25.40 3.82
CA ILE A 65 2.83 26.17 4.54
C ILE A 65 3.33 27.58 4.89
N LEU A 66 4.55 27.68 5.42
CA LEU A 66 5.07 28.93 6.01
C LEU A 66 5.78 29.84 5.00
N SER A 67 6.29 29.29 3.89
CA SER A 67 7.06 30.09 2.92
C SER A 67 6.15 30.87 1.96
N GLU A 68 6.59 32.08 1.61
CA GLU A 68 6.01 32.95 0.57
C GLU A 68 6.31 32.41 -0.83
N LEU A 69 5.67 31.29 -1.17
CA LEU A 69 5.82 30.60 -2.45
C LEU A 69 4.69 31.02 -3.40
N SER A 70 5.01 31.18 -4.69
CA SER A 70 3.97 31.34 -5.71
C SER A 70 3.08 30.09 -5.78
N ALA A 71 1.87 30.22 -6.30
CA ALA A 71 0.96 29.08 -6.46
C ALA A 71 1.66 27.92 -7.20
N THR A 72 2.28 28.21 -8.33
CA THR A 72 2.99 27.24 -9.16
C THR A 72 4.15 26.54 -8.43
N GLN A 73 4.92 27.28 -7.62
CA GLN A 73 5.98 26.71 -6.79
C GLN A 73 5.44 25.79 -5.69
N ARG A 74 4.30 26.15 -5.08
CA ARG A 74 3.62 25.29 -4.09
C ARG A 74 3.13 24.00 -4.72
N PHE A 75 2.52 24.04 -5.90
CA PHE A 75 2.07 22.84 -6.62
C PHE A 75 3.23 21.91 -6.99
N GLN A 76 4.33 22.47 -7.49
CA GLN A 76 5.54 21.70 -7.77
C GLN A 76 6.10 21.05 -6.50
N GLY A 77 6.20 21.81 -5.41
CA GLY A 77 6.73 21.32 -4.15
C GLY A 77 5.81 20.27 -3.48
N LEU A 78 4.49 20.42 -3.62
CA LEU A 78 3.51 19.49 -3.09
C LEU A 78 3.63 18.10 -3.73
N SER A 79 3.97 18.01 -5.01
CA SER A 79 4.19 16.73 -5.70
C SER A 79 5.37 15.95 -5.10
N PHE A 80 6.49 16.62 -4.83
CA PHE A 80 7.63 15.99 -4.14
C PHE A 80 7.30 15.65 -2.68
N PHE A 81 6.61 16.54 -1.97
CA PHE A 81 6.17 16.29 -0.61
C PHE A 81 5.29 15.04 -0.53
N MET A 82 4.26 14.90 -1.38
CA MET A 82 3.37 13.75 -1.39
C MET A 82 4.14 12.44 -1.63
N LEU A 83 5.05 12.43 -2.61
CA LEU A 83 5.90 11.29 -2.88
C LEU A 83 6.69 10.86 -1.62
N TYR A 84 7.40 11.79 -0.99
CA TYR A 84 8.19 11.50 0.20
C TYR A 84 7.34 11.16 1.43
N PHE A 85 6.18 11.79 1.59
CA PHE A 85 5.24 11.56 2.68
C PHE A 85 4.71 10.12 2.64
N PHE A 86 4.15 9.69 1.51
CA PHE A 86 3.62 8.33 1.40
C PHE A 86 4.71 7.26 1.42
N CYS A 87 5.89 7.51 0.82
CA CYS A 87 7.04 6.59 0.98
C CYS A 87 7.49 6.48 2.45
N THR A 88 7.43 7.57 3.21
CA THR A 88 7.75 7.58 4.64
C THR A 88 6.74 6.78 5.46
N ILE A 89 5.45 6.89 5.15
CA ILE A 89 4.43 6.06 5.80
C ILE A 89 4.66 4.57 5.49
N ILE A 90 4.90 4.22 4.21
CA ILE A 90 5.10 2.84 3.78
C ILE A 90 6.30 2.19 4.46
N ARG A 91 7.42 2.93 4.57
CA ARG A 91 8.67 2.39 5.13
C ARG A 91 8.70 2.35 6.66
N TRP A 92 7.79 3.06 7.33
CA TRP A 92 7.80 3.21 8.79
C TRP A 92 7.89 1.84 9.47
N ASN A 93 8.96 1.58 10.22
CA ASN A 93 9.12 0.33 10.97
C ASN A 93 10.08 0.47 12.16
N VAL A 94 9.87 1.49 13.01
CA VAL A 94 10.74 1.71 14.18
C VAL A 94 10.67 0.57 15.19
N SER A 95 9.51 -0.11 15.29
CA SER A 95 9.29 -1.26 16.16
C SER A 95 9.96 -2.56 15.67
N LEU A 96 10.62 -2.54 14.50
CA LEU A 96 11.25 -3.71 13.89
C LEU A 96 10.28 -4.89 13.73
N ASP A 97 9.06 -4.60 13.29
CA ASP A 97 8.05 -5.61 13.03
C ASP A 97 8.51 -6.56 11.92
N ASN A 98 8.28 -7.86 12.15
CA ASN A 98 8.68 -8.96 11.30
C ASN A 98 7.56 -9.44 10.37
N THR A 99 6.35 -8.86 10.44
CA THR A 99 5.19 -9.28 9.62
C THR A 99 5.51 -9.37 8.13
N ALA A 100 6.27 -8.40 7.58
CA ALA A 100 6.64 -8.42 6.18
C ALA A 100 7.62 -9.55 5.82
N ILE A 101 8.57 -9.85 6.72
CA ILE A 101 9.51 -10.97 6.57
C ILE A 101 8.76 -12.29 6.60
N GLN A 102 7.78 -12.41 7.51
CA GLN A 102 6.90 -13.57 7.59
C GLN A 102 6.13 -13.74 6.29
N ALA A 103 5.54 -12.68 5.74
CA ALA A 103 4.85 -12.74 4.46
C ALA A 103 5.75 -13.28 3.32
N LEU A 104 6.96 -12.72 3.16
CA LEU A 104 7.92 -13.18 2.14
C LEU A 104 8.30 -14.67 2.33
N ASN A 105 8.59 -15.07 3.57
CA ASN A 105 8.93 -16.46 3.88
C ASN A 105 7.74 -17.41 3.67
N SER A 106 6.51 -16.98 3.94
CA SER A 106 5.29 -17.76 3.68
C SER A 106 5.09 -18.02 2.19
N PHE A 107 5.38 -17.05 1.32
CA PHE A 107 5.37 -17.27 -0.14
C PHE A 107 6.43 -18.30 -0.56
N LEU A 108 7.66 -18.20 -0.04
CA LEU A 108 8.73 -19.15 -0.34
C LEU A 108 8.39 -20.58 0.13
N GLU A 109 7.84 -20.72 1.33
CA GLU A 109 7.46 -22.01 1.91
C GLU A 109 6.29 -22.65 1.17
N PHE A 110 5.26 -21.85 0.88
CA PHE A 110 4.10 -22.31 0.13
C PHE A 110 4.50 -22.80 -1.27
N GLU A 111 5.40 -22.07 -1.93
CA GLU A 111 5.85 -22.43 -3.27
C GLU A 111 6.77 -23.66 -3.29
N ALA A 112 7.61 -23.85 -2.27
CA ALA A 112 8.37 -25.09 -2.10
C ALA A 112 7.44 -26.31 -1.94
N THR A 113 6.37 -26.16 -1.16
CA THR A 113 5.34 -27.20 -0.99
C THR A 113 4.61 -27.51 -2.29
N LEU A 114 4.25 -26.48 -3.08
CA LEU A 114 3.59 -26.65 -4.38
C LEU A 114 4.50 -27.28 -5.44
N THR A 115 5.77 -26.91 -5.49
CA THR A 115 6.72 -27.41 -6.50
C THR A 115 7.00 -28.90 -6.33
N ASN A 116 6.96 -29.39 -5.09
CA ASN A 116 7.04 -30.83 -4.81
C ASN A 116 5.81 -31.60 -5.30
N GLN A 117 4.67 -30.93 -5.51
CA GLN A 117 3.41 -31.57 -5.87
C GLN A 117 3.04 -31.41 -7.35
N PHE A 118 3.49 -30.34 -8.01
CA PHE A 118 3.05 -29.98 -9.36
C PHE A 118 4.19 -29.45 -10.22
N ALA A 119 4.19 -29.83 -11.51
CA ALA A 119 5.08 -29.24 -12.50
C ALA A 119 4.79 -27.74 -12.69
N SER A 120 5.86 -26.95 -12.79
CA SER A 120 5.76 -25.50 -12.95
C SER A 120 5.02 -25.13 -14.25
N PRO A 121 3.92 -24.36 -14.20
CA PRO A 121 3.23 -23.92 -15.41
C PRO A 121 4.07 -22.89 -16.20
N PRO A 122 3.78 -22.70 -17.50
CA PRO A 122 4.39 -21.63 -18.27
C PRO A 122 4.10 -20.26 -17.64
N LEU A 123 5.08 -19.36 -17.75
CA LEU A 123 5.04 -18.06 -17.10
C LEU A 123 3.89 -17.21 -17.65
N SER A 124 3.00 -16.75 -16.77
CA SER A 124 1.85 -15.97 -17.19
C SER A 124 2.23 -14.55 -17.62
N LEU A 125 1.44 -13.94 -18.52
CA LEU A 125 1.70 -12.59 -19.04
C LEU A 125 1.84 -11.56 -17.91
N GLY A 126 1.03 -11.65 -16.86
CA GLY A 126 1.13 -10.77 -15.69
C GLY A 126 2.44 -10.92 -14.91
N VAL A 127 2.99 -12.15 -14.83
CA VAL A 127 4.31 -12.39 -14.20
C VAL A 127 5.42 -11.77 -15.04
N LYS A 128 5.38 -11.95 -16.36
CA LYS A 128 6.34 -11.31 -17.29
C LYS A 128 6.28 -9.79 -17.20
N GLY A 129 5.06 -9.23 -17.19
CA GLY A 129 4.82 -7.80 -17.08
C GLY A 129 5.34 -7.20 -15.77
N ILE A 130 5.00 -7.79 -14.62
CA ILE A 130 5.51 -7.31 -13.33
C ILE A 130 7.01 -7.53 -13.17
N LYS A 131 7.57 -8.62 -13.70
CA LYS A 131 9.03 -8.81 -13.73
C LYS A 131 9.73 -7.71 -14.53
N LEU A 132 9.18 -7.34 -15.69
CA LEU A 132 9.70 -6.24 -16.50
C LEU A 132 9.57 -4.90 -15.77
N LEU A 133 8.39 -4.60 -15.21
CA LEU A 133 8.13 -3.39 -14.45
C LEU A 133 9.11 -3.22 -13.28
N ILE A 134 9.28 -4.26 -12.45
CA ILE A 134 10.21 -4.23 -11.31
C ILE A 134 11.63 -4.01 -11.80
N ARG A 135 12.06 -4.72 -12.85
CA ARG A 135 13.42 -4.57 -13.38
C ARG A 135 13.68 -3.16 -13.93
N LEU A 136 12.70 -2.58 -14.64
CA LEU A 136 12.79 -1.19 -15.10
C LEU A 136 12.89 -0.25 -13.90
N CYS A 137 11.94 -0.31 -12.95
CA CYS A 137 11.95 0.58 -11.79
C CYS A 137 13.23 0.46 -10.94
N GLU A 138 13.77 -0.75 -10.76
CA GLU A 138 14.98 -0.96 -9.95
C GLU A 138 16.26 -0.46 -10.58
N VAL A 139 16.40 -0.64 -11.90
CA VAL A 139 17.62 -0.25 -12.62
C VAL A 139 17.58 1.22 -13.01
N THR A 140 16.42 1.76 -13.37
CA THR A 140 16.28 3.14 -13.83
C THR A 140 15.65 4.01 -12.75
N THR A 141 14.35 3.87 -12.48
CA THR A 141 13.56 4.84 -11.71
C THR A 141 14.10 5.13 -10.31
N ILE A 142 14.37 4.09 -9.52
CA ILE A 142 14.72 4.25 -8.09
C ILE A 142 16.11 4.87 -7.87
N PRO A 143 17.19 4.43 -8.54
CA PRO A 143 18.48 5.11 -8.41
C PRO A 143 18.49 6.48 -9.10
N LEU A 144 17.76 6.65 -10.21
CA LEU A 144 17.79 7.86 -11.02
C LEU A 144 17.07 9.03 -10.37
N ILE A 145 15.94 8.83 -9.68
CA ILE A 145 15.17 9.96 -9.10
C ILE A 145 16.01 10.81 -8.13
N PRO A 146 16.73 10.26 -7.13
CA PRO A 146 17.58 11.07 -6.27
C PRO A 146 18.74 11.73 -7.02
N VAL A 147 19.28 11.10 -8.07
CA VAL A 147 20.32 11.70 -8.92
C VAL A 147 19.75 12.88 -9.73
N LEU A 148 18.56 12.74 -10.31
CA LEU A 148 17.88 13.83 -11.01
C LEU A 148 17.53 14.96 -10.04
N GLN A 149 17.14 14.64 -8.80
CA GLN A 149 16.95 15.63 -7.74
C GLN A 149 18.26 16.38 -7.43
N PHE A 150 19.38 15.66 -7.29
CA PHE A 150 20.69 16.30 -7.08
C PHE A 150 21.06 17.25 -8.22
N LEU A 151 20.86 16.83 -9.47
CA LEU A 151 21.10 17.67 -10.64
C LEU A 151 20.17 18.89 -10.65
N LEU A 152 18.87 18.68 -10.43
CA LEU A 152 17.89 19.76 -10.34
C LEU A 152 18.31 20.81 -9.31
N LEU A 153 18.70 20.37 -8.11
CA LEU A 153 19.11 21.26 -7.03
C LEU A 153 20.46 21.93 -7.26
N THR A 154 21.35 21.32 -8.04
CA THR A 154 22.60 21.95 -8.46
C THR A 154 22.36 23.15 -9.37
N TYR A 155 21.38 23.05 -10.28
CA TYR A 155 21.02 24.16 -11.18
C TYR A 155 20.03 25.15 -10.54
N LEU A 156 19.11 24.66 -9.72
CA LEU A 156 18.04 25.42 -9.06
C LEU A 156 18.02 25.10 -7.55
N PRO A 157 18.94 25.68 -6.76
CA PRO A 157 19.08 25.35 -5.33
C PRO A 157 17.89 25.81 -4.48
N CYS A 158 17.10 26.74 -4.98
CA CYS A 158 15.93 27.30 -4.29
C CYS A 158 14.62 26.58 -4.65
N THR A 159 14.67 25.38 -5.22
CA THR A 159 13.47 24.63 -5.59
C THR A 159 12.74 24.10 -4.33
N PRO A 160 11.46 24.43 -4.13
CA PRO A 160 10.65 23.86 -3.05
C PRO A 160 10.31 22.38 -3.31
N PRO A 161 10.13 21.55 -2.28
CA PRO A 161 10.08 21.87 -0.85
C PRO A 161 11.42 21.62 -0.12
N PHE A 162 12.52 21.55 -0.87
CA PHE A 162 13.84 21.14 -0.38
C PHE A 162 14.47 22.15 0.59
N ILE A 163 15.38 21.70 1.44
CA ILE A 163 15.93 22.41 2.62
C ILE A 163 16.43 23.82 2.26
N LEU A 164 17.17 23.97 1.15
CA LEU A 164 17.74 25.26 0.78
C LEU A 164 16.67 26.30 0.38
N SER A 165 15.50 25.87 -0.08
CA SER A 165 14.39 26.79 -0.41
C SER A 165 13.76 27.46 0.81
N MET A 166 14.06 26.99 2.03
CA MET A 166 13.59 27.60 3.27
C MET A 166 14.40 28.83 3.69
N SER A 167 15.61 28.98 3.15
CA SER A 167 16.44 30.15 3.44
C SER A 167 16.05 31.30 2.53
N SER A 168 15.80 32.48 3.12
CA SER A 168 15.56 33.72 2.38
C SER A 168 16.72 34.08 1.44
N ASN A 169 17.93 33.63 1.75
CA ASN A 169 19.15 33.87 0.98
C ASN A 169 19.71 32.59 0.34
N CYS A 170 18.84 31.71 -0.18
CA CYS A 170 19.22 30.43 -0.81
C CYS A 170 20.35 30.54 -1.87
N LYS A 171 20.43 31.65 -2.61
CA LYS A 171 21.45 31.89 -3.65
C LYS A 171 22.82 32.28 -3.07
N ALA A 172 22.86 32.92 -1.90
CA ALA A 172 24.08 33.44 -1.28
C ALA A 172 24.81 32.41 -0.40
N ILE A 173 24.24 31.21 -0.22
CA ILE A 173 24.87 30.13 0.55
C ILE A 173 26.12 29.63 -0.18
N GLY A 174 27.22 29.52 0.56
CA GLY A 174 28.53 29.08 0.05
C GLY A 174 28.50 27.69 -0.58
N SER A 175 29.39 27.47 -1.55
CA SER A 175 29.43 26.25 -2.38
C SER A 175 29.56 24.96 -1.56
N VAL A 176 30.39 24.96 -0.51
CA VAL A 176 30.61 23.77 0.34
C VAL A 176 29.34 23.37 1.08
N THR A 177 28.67 24.32 1.74
CA THR A 177 27.42 24.08 2.46
C THR A 177 26.31 23.63 1.50
N ARG A 178 26.24 24.24 0.32
CA ARG A 178 25.27 23.88 -0.74
C ARG A 178 25.43 22.42 -1.17
N VAL A 179 26.64 22.01 -1.54
CA VAL A 179 26.92 20.62 -1.94
C VAL A 179 26.63 19.65 -0.80
N GLY A 180 27.01 20.01 0.44
CA GLY A 180 26.72 19.19 1.63
C GLY A 180 25.23 18.93 1.83
N VAL A 181 24.39 19.97 1.72
CA VAL A 181 22.92 19.84 1.84
C VAL A 181 22.36 18.98 0.70
N HIS A 182 22.80 19.19 -0.54
CA HIS A 182 22.30 18.38 -1.66
C HIS A 182 22.70 16.91 -1.56
N LEU A 183 23.92 16.60 -1.10
CA LEU A 183 24.34 15.23 -0.81
C LEU A 183 23.47 14.59 0.27
N PHE A 184 23.17 15.34 1.34
CA PHE A 184 22.27 14.88 2.39
C PHE A 184 20.86 14.59 1.85
N GLU A 185 20.26 15.49 1.06
CA GLU A 185 18.93 15.29 0.50
C GLU A 185 18.87 14.14 -0.52
N THR A 186 19.95 13.91 -1.23
CA THR A 186 20.07 12.78 -2.18
C THR A 186 20.16 11.47 -1.42
N TRP A 187 20.95 11.43 -0.35
CA TRP A 187 21.03 10.29 0.55
C TRP A 187 19.68 9.98 1.23
N MET A 188 18.97 11.03 1.70
CA MET A 188 17.60 10.93 2.21
C MET A 188 16.67 10.31 1.17
N GLY A 189 16.75 10.82 -0.07
CA GLY A 189 15.98 10.33 -1.20
C GLY A 189 16.20 8.83 -1.45
N TRP A 190 17.46 8.41 -1.54
CA TRP A 190 17.80 7.01 -1.77
C TRP A 190 17.25 6.09 -0.67
N HIS A 191 17.57 6.33 0.60
CA HIS A 191 17.15 5.36 1.63
C HIS A 191 15.62 5.31 1.80
N ILE A 192 14.90 6.44 1.61
CA ILE A 192 13.43 6.47 1.65
C ILE A 192 12.86 5.64 0.49
N MET A 193 13.30 5.93 -0.73
CA MET A 193 12.80 5.26 -1.93
C MET A 193 13.13 3.78 -1.94
N TYR A 194 14.38 3.41 -1.63
CA TYR A 194 14.80 2.02 -1.60
C TYR A 194 13.99 1.22 -0.58
N SER A 195 13.74 1.77 0.62
CA SER A 195 12.98 1.09 1.66
C SER A 195 11.49 0.97 1.32
N ALA A 196 10.85 2.04 0.84
CA ALA A 196 9.43 2.02 0.49
C ALA A 196 9.15 1.10 -0.71
N SER A 197 9.98 1.17 -1.75
CA SER A 197 9.79 0.39 -2.97
C SER A 197 9.91 -1.13 -2.73
N MET A 198 10.68 -1.55 -1.72
CA MET A 198 10.78 -2.97 -1.35
C MET A 198 9.43 -3.56 -0.99
N TRP A 199 8.63 -2.82 -0.21
CA TRP A 199 7.31 -3.25 0.23
C TRP A 199 6.29 -3.19 -0.91
N ILE A 200 6.35 -2.15 -1.73
CA ILE A 200 5.48 -2.00 -2.89
C ILE A 200 5.74 -3.11 -3.91
N PHE A 201 6.98 -3.30 -4.34
CA PHE A 201 7.28 -4.25 -5.42
C PHE A 201 7.26 -5.71 -4.95
N TYR A 202 7.96 -6.05 -3.86
CA TYR A 202 8.15 -7.46 -3.51
C TYR A 202 7.12 -8.03 -2.57
N VAL A 203 6.42 -7.18 -1.80
CA VAL A 203 5.26 -7.63 -1.04
C VAL A 203 4.02 -7.41 -1.90
N LEU A 204 3.58 -6.17 -2.15
CA LEU A 204 2.30 -5.92 -2.83
C LEU A 204 2.23 -6.51 -4.26
N PHE A 205 3.07 -6.07 -5.20
CA PHE A 205 2.95 -6.51 -6.60
C PHE A 205 3.28 -7.99 -6.79
N VAL A 206 4.44 -8.44 -6.30
CA VAL A 206 4.86 -9.84 -6.42
C VAL A 206 3.88 -10.76 -5.69
N GLY A 207 3.39 -10.38 -4.49
CA GLY A 207 2.42 -11.17 -3.75
C GLY A 207 1.10 -11.34 -4.49
N ILE A 208 0.55 -10.26 -5.07
CA ILE A 208 -0.66 -10.33 -5.90
C ILE A 208 -0.45 -11.28 -7.09
N VAL A 209 0.64 -11.11 -7.84
CA VAL A 209 0.91 -11.92 -9.03
C VAL A 209 1.16 -13.39 -8.67
N CYS A 210 1.81 -13.68 -7.54
CA CYS A 210 1.99 -15.04 -7.07
C CYS A 210 0.65 -15.70 -6.72
N ILE A 211 -0.24 -15.00 -5.99
CA ILE A 211 -1.59 -15.50 -5.69
C ILE A 211 -2.38 -15.79 -6.98
N LEU A 212 -2.34 -14.88 -7.96
CA LEU A 212 -2.95 -15.09 -9.27
C LEU A 212 -2.34 -16.29 -10.02
N GLY A 213 -1.03 -16.48 -9.90
CA GLY A 213 -0.32 -17.64 -10.42
C GLY A 213 -0.80 -18.95 -9.78
N TYR A 214 -0.98 -18.96 -8.46
CA TYR A 214 -1.50 -20.12 -7.72
C TYR A 214 -2.94 -20.44 -8.11
N PHE A 215 -3.78 -19.43 -8.35
CA PHE A 215 -5.12 -19.67 -8.89
C PHE A 215 -5.10 -20.30 -10.28
N LYS A 216 -4.15 -19.96 -11.16
CA LYS A 216 -4.03 -20.63 -12.47
C LYS A 216 -3.65 -22.10 -12.34
N ILE A 217 -2.75 -22.43 -11.41
CA ILE A 217 -2.41 -23.82 -11.10
C ILE A 217 -3.66 -24.55 -10.60
N LEU A 218 -4.40 -23.93 -9.67
CA LEU A 218 -5.59 -24.51 -9.09
C LEU A 218 -6.73 -24.69 -10.11
N ASP A 219 -6.95 -23.76 -11.04
CA ASP A 219 -7.96 -23.87 -12.10
C ASP A 219 -7.68 -25.09 -13.00
N ARG A 220 -6.39 -25.31 -13.34
CA ARG A 220 -5.96 -26.47 -14.11
C ARG A 220 -6.21 -27.78 -13.37
N GLN A 221 -5.92 -27.83 -12.07
CA GLN A 221 -6.18 -29.01 -11.25
C GLN A 221 -7.68 -29.27 -11.12
N ILE A 222 -8.49 -28.22 -10.93
CA ILE A 222 -9.95 -28.33 -10.84
C ILE A 222 -10.57 -28.89 -12.13
N ALA A 223 -10.05 -28.48 -13.29
CA ALA A 223 -10.50 -29.00 -14.57
C ALA A 223 -10.27 -30.52 -14.68
N ALA A 224 -9.16 -31.02 -14.14
CA ALA A 224 -8.74 -32.42 -14.16
C ALA A 224 -9.38 -33.31 -13.08
N ILE A 225 -10.18 -32.76 -12.14
CA ILE A 225 -10.79 -33.56 -11.07
C ILE A 225 -11.68 -34.66 -11.64
N THR A 226 -11.37 -35.90 -11.26
CA THR A 226 -12.15 -37.11 -11.53
C THR A 226 -12.66 -37.81 -10.27
N ASN A 227 -11.99 -37.62 -9.14
CA ASN A 227 -12.29 -38.31 -7.87
C ASN A 227 -12.34 -37.35 -6.66
N THR A 228 -12.78 -37.86 -5.51
CA THR A 228 -12.87 -37.11 -4.24
C THR A 228 -11.54 -36.67 -3.69
N VAL A 229 -10.53 -37.52 -3.82
CA VAL A 229 -9.20 -37.27 -3.26
C VAL A 229 -8.56 -36.05 -3.92
N GLU A 230 -8.66 -35.93 -5.25
CA GLU A 230 -8.21 -34.76 -6.02
C GLU A 230 -8.98 -33.49 -5.65
N LYS A 231 -10.29 -33.61 -5.43
CA LYS A 231 -11.13 -32.51 -4.97
C LYS A 231 -10.68 -31.99 -3.61
N ASP A 232 -10.47 -32.88 -2.64
CA ASP A 232 -10.05 -32.51 -1.29
C ASP A 232 -8.64 -31.91 -1.28
N LYS A 233 -7.75 -32.40 -2.15
CA LYS A 233 -6.45 -31.76 -2.41
C LYS A 233 -6.61 -30.32 -2.93
N CYS A 234 -7.51 -30.08 -3.89
CA CYS A 234 -7.78 -28.74 -4.41
C CYS A 234 -8.35 -27.80 -3.34
N ILE A 235 -9.27 -28.29 -2.49
CA ILE A 235 -9.78 -27.53 -1.34
C ILE A 235 -8.66 -27.18 -0.37
N HIS A 236 -7.79 -28.14 -0.06
CA HIS A 236 -6.65 -27.93 0.84
C HIS A 236 -5.69 -26.86 0.30
N ILE A 237 -5.37 -26.91 -0.99
CA ILE A 237 -4.54 -25.89 -1.64
C ILE A 237 -5.22 -24.51 -1.56
N TYR A 238 -6.51 -24.43 -1.89
CA TYR A 238 -7.26 -23.17 -1.78
C TYR A 238 -7.21 -22.59 -0.37
N ARG A 239 -7.43 -23.42 0.66
CA ARG A 239 -7.33 -23.01 2.07
C ARG A 239 -5.93 -22.53 2.45
N SER A 240 -4.91 -23.17 1.91
CA SER A 240 -3.53 -22.72 2.12
C SER A 240 -3.29 -21.34 1.50
N VAL A 241 -3.84 -21.07 0.31
CA VAL A 241 -3.80 -19.73 -0.30
C VAL A 241 -4.62 -18.71 0.50
N GLN A 242 -5.73 -19.10 1.14
CA GLN A 242 -6.49 -18.22 2.04
C GLN A 242 -5.66 -17.77 3.26
N ILE A 243 -4.90 -18.69 3.85
CA ILE A 243 -4.03 -18.33 4.97
C ILE A 243 -2.91 -17.39 4.49
N LEU A 244 -2.34 -17.68 3.31
CA LEU A 244 -1.35 -16.80 2.70
C LEU A 244 -1.90 -15.40 2.42
N GLU A 245 -3.14 -15.28 1.93
CA GLU A 245 -3.84 -14.01 1.76
C GLU A 245 -4.07 -13.27 3.07
N THR A 246 -4.34 -14.00 4.16
CA THR A 246 -4.55 -13.41 5.47
C THR A 246 -3.26 -12.79 6.01
N ILE A 247 -2.14 -13.52 5.90
CA ILE A 247 -0.80 -13.02 6.26
C ILE A 247 -0.43 -11.81 5.39
N PHE A 248 -0.67 -11.91 4.08
CA PHE A 248 -0.46 -10.85 3.10
C PHE A 248 -1.22 -9.56 3.45
N ASN A 249 -2.52 -9.68 3.73
CA ASN A 249 -3.36 -8.55 4.10
C ASN A 249 -3.01 -7.96 5.47
N THR A 250 -2.48 -8.74 6.40
CA THR A 250 -2.12 -8.23 7.74
C THR A 250 -1.12 -7.08 7.65
N PHE A 251 -0.09 -7.23 6.81
CA PHE A 251 0.89 -6.17 6.57
C PHE A 251 0.34 -5.05 5.68
N LEU A 252 -0.38 -5.41 4.62
CA LEU A 252 -0.73 -4.47 3.56
C LEU A 252 -1.93 -3.57 3.88
N ARG A 253 -2.92 -4.09 4.61
CA ARG A 253 -4.24 -3.46 4.78
C ARG A 253 -4.20 -2.11 5.48
N ILE A 254 -3.33 -1.95 6.48
CA ILE A 254 -3.31 -0.78 7.35
C ILE A 254 -2.38 0.31 6.80
N ARG A 255 -1.24 -0.10 6.23
CA ARG A 255 -0.15 0.83 5.88
C ARG A 255 0.08 0.92 4.39
N VAL A 256 0.46 -0.17 3.75
CA VAL A 256 0.99 -0.13 2.38
C VAL A 256 -0.10 0.19 1.36
N VAL A 257 -1.21 -0.55 1.35
CA VAL A 257 -2.25 -0.37 0.35
C VAL A 257 -2.92 1.00 0.48
N PRO A 258 -3.34 1.47 1.68
CA PRO A 258 -3.88 2.83 1.81
C PRO A 258 -2.90 3.92 1.38
N SER A 259 -1.61 3.80 1.73
CA SER A 259 -0.61 4.80 1.35
C SER A 259 -0.36 4.83 -0.16
N VAL A 260 -0.32 3.66 -0.81
CA VAL A 260 -0.20 3.58 -2.27
C VAL A 260 -1.42 4.24 -2.90
N ILE A 261 -2.63 3.86 -2.50
CA ILE A 261 -3.90 4.40 -3.04
C ILE A 261 -3.96 5.92 -2.89
N LEU A 262 -3.79 6.45 -1.68
CA LEU A 262 -3.89 7.88 -1.44
C LEU A 262 -2.77 8.67 -2.11
N GLY A 263 -1.55 8.12 -2.13
CA GLY A 263 -0.41 8.75 -2.77
C GLY A 263 -0.54 8.85 -4.27
N THR A 264 -0.93 7.76 -4.94
CA THR A 264 -1.08 7.77 -6.40
C THR A 264 -2.31 8.56 -6.84
N ILE A 265 -3.43 8.50 -6.11
CA ILE A 265 -4.60 9.34 -6.38
C ILE A 265 -4.26 10.83 -6.20
N GLY A 266 -3.62 11.19 -5.08
CA GLY A 266 -3.19 12.55 -4.82
C GLY A 266 -2.27 13.06 -5.92
N LEU A 267 -1.21 12.31 -6.25
CA LEU A 267 -0.29 12.68 -7.33
C LEU A 267 -0.99 12.83 -8.68
N GLN A 268 -1.93 11.93 -9.03
CA GLN A 268 -2.70 12.05 -10.27
C GLN A 268 -3.53 13.33 -10.32
N ILE A 269 -4.29 13.65 -9.26
CA ILE A 269 -5.10 14.88 -9.20
C ILE A 269 -4.22 16.12 -9.31
N MET A 270 -3.13 16.16 -8.54
CA MET A 270 -2.22 17.32 -8.52
C MET A 270 -1.54 17.53 -9.88
N SER A 271 -1.05 16.45 -10.50
CA SER A 271 -0.43 16.52 -11.83
C SER A 271 -1.42 16.93 -12.91
N LEU A 272 -2.63 16.35 -12.93
CA LEU A 272 -3.65 16.73 -13.91
C LEU A 272 -4.07 18.20 -13.75
N TYR A 273 -4.30 18.64 -12.51
CA TYR A 273 -4.64 20.03 -12.23
C TYR A 273 -3.55 20.99 -12.72
N ALA A 274 -2.27 20.69 -12.42
CA ALA A 274 -1.14 21.53 -12.83
C ALA A 274 -0.99 21.56 -14.36
N CYS A 275 -1.15 20.43 -15.05
CA CYS A 275 -1.14 20.36 -16.51
C CYS A 275 -2.29 21.14 -17.18
N ILE A 276 -3.46 21.20 -16.56
CA ILE A 276 -4.61 21.93 -17.13
C ILE A 276 -4.50 23.43 -16.83
N ASN A 277 -4.30 23.78 -15.55
CA ASN A 277 -4.50 25.14 -15.06
C ASN A 277 -3.22 25.97 -14.96
N LEU A 278 -2.04 25.35 -14.95
CA LEU A 278 -0.76 26.02 -14.68
C LEU A 278 0.26 25.82 -15.81
N HIS A 279 -0.14 25.25 -16.95
CA HIS A 279 0.78 24.89 -18.03
C HIS A 279 1.55 26.09 -18.62
N GLU A 280 0.95 27.29 -18.65
CA GLU A 280 1.61 28.51 -19.12
C GLU A 280 2.56 29.12 -18.08
N GLU A 281 2.27 28.93 -16.78
CA GLU A 281 3.07 29.45 -15.66
C GLU A 281 4.27 28.53 -15.34
N LEU A 282 4.20 27.27 -15.75
CA LEU A 282 5.23 26.28 -15.51
C LEU A 282 6.44 26.50 -16.42
N SER A 283 7.64 26.35 -15.84
CA SER A 283 8.84 26.24 -16.65
C SER A 283 8.75 25.02 -17.56
N LYS A 284 9.35 25.07 -18.75
CA LYS A 284 9.34 23.95 -19.71
C LYS A 284 9.83 22.64 -19.07
N SER A 285 10.84 22.70 -18.20
CA SER A 285 11.35 21.55 -17.46
C SER A 285 10.40 21.08 -16.35
N GLY A 286 9.74 22.01 -15.65
CA GLY A 286 8.74 21.69 -14.63
C GLY A 286 7.51 20.99 -15.22
N LEU A 287 7.03 21.45 -16.37
CA LEU A 287 5.93 20.80 -17.10
C LEU A 287 6.25 19.34 -17.43
N VAL A 288 7.44 19.07 -17.97
CA VAL A 288 7.86 17.70 -18.32
C VAL A 288 7.86 16.78 -17.10
N ILE A 289 8.40 17.25 -15.96
CA ILE A 289 8.42 16.47 -14.71
C ILE A 289 7.00 16.16 -14.24
N ILE A 290 6.12 17.15 -14.22
CA ILE A 290 4.74 17.00 -13.75
C ILE A 290 3.95 16.05 -14.66
N VAL A 291 4.14 16.12 -15.97
CA VAL A 291 3.51 15.21 -16.95
C VAL A 291 3.99 13.78 -16.74
N ILE A 292 5.30 13.56 -16.58
CA ILE A 292 5.85 12.22 -16.30
C ILE A 292 5.29 11.68 -14.98
N MET A 293 5.30 12.47 -13.91
CA MET A 293 4.74 12.07 -12.62
C MET A 293 3.24 11.75 -12.70
N GLY A 294 2.48 12.50 -13.50
CA GLY A 294 1.06 12.25 -13.73
C GLY A 294 0.80 10.95 -14.49
N MET A 295 1.57 10.69 -15.55
CA MET A 295 1.50 9.43 -16.29
C MET A 295 1.88 8.23 -15.41
N ASP A 296 2.95 8.36 -14.62
CA ASP A 296 3.37 7.33 -13.66
C ASP A 296 2.27 7.06 -12.62
N ALA A 297 1.63 8.11 -12.08
CA ALA A 297 0.53 7.97 -11.14
C ALA A 297 -0.68 7.22 -11.75
N ILE A 298 -1.06 7.56 -12.99
CA ILE A 298 -2.15 6.89 -13.72
C ILE A 298 -1.80 5.41 -13.96
N ILE A 299 -0.59 5.13 -14.48
CA ILE A 299 -0.14 3.75 -14.75
C ILE A 299 -0.11 2.95 -13.45
N CYS A 300 0.44 3.51 -12.37
CA CYS A 300 0.46 2.85 -11.06
C CYS A 300 -0.94 2.56 -10.55
N ASN A 301 -1.88 3.52 -10.62
CA ASN A 301 -3.27 3.32 -10.24
C ASN A 301 -3.90 2.18 -11.03
N LEU A 302 -3.84 2.24 -12.36
CA LEU A 302 -4.44 1.24 -13.22
C LEU A 302 -3.87 -0.16 -12.96
N VAL A 303 -2.55 -0.30 -12.84
CA VAL A 303 -1.91 -1.61 -12.62
C VAL A 303 -2.23 -2.16 -11.23
N VAL A 304 -2.13 -1.35 -10.17
CA VAL A 304 -2.39 -1.80 -8.78
C VAL A 304 -3.84 -2.25 -8.62
N PHE A 305 -4.80 -1.41 -9.00
CA PHE A 305 -6.22 -1.73 -8.81
C PHE A 305 -6.66 -2.89 -9.72
N THR A 306 -6.19 -2.95 -10.97
CA THR A 306 -6.54 -4.04 -11.87
C THR A 306 -6.02 -5.38 -11.38
N LEU A 307 -4.77 -5.46 -10.94
CA LEU A 307 -4.20 -6.71 -10.43
C LEU A 307 -4.87 -7.15 -9.12
N ALA A 308 -5.11 -6.21 -8.19
CA ALA A 308 -5.81 -6.49 -6.94
C ALA A 308 -7.25 -6.99 -7.18
N SER A 309 -7.97 -6.36 -8.11
CA SER A 309 -9.31 -6.77 -8.56
C SER A 309 -9.34 -8.18 -9.16
N GLN A 310 -8.31 -8.54 -9.93
CA GLN A 310 -8.18 -9.88 -10.50
C GLN A 310 -8.08 -10.95 -9.41
N VAL A 311 -7.54 -10.67 -8.22
CA VAL A 311 -7.49 -11.65 -7.11
C VAL A 311 -8.90 -12.04 -6.70
N HIS A 312 -9.78 -11.05 -6.51
CA HIS A 312 -11.17 -11.28 -6.16
C HIS A 312 -11.92 -12.06 -7.25
N ASN A 313 -11.81 -11.61 -8.51
CA ASN A 313 -12.47 -12.25 -9.64
C ASN A 313 -11.99 -13.69 -9.89
N SER A 314 -10.67 -13.93 -9.77
CA SER A 314 -10.10 -15.27 -9.95
C SER A 314 -10.54 -16.21 -8.84
N SER A 315 -10.51 -15.74 -7.59
CA SER A 315 -11.00 -16.48 -6.43
C SER A 315 -12.46 -16.91 -6.60
N LEU A 316 -13.33 -16.00 -7.05
CA LEU A 316 -14.73 -16.26 -7.34
C LEU A 316 -14.91 -17.31 -8.45
N LYS A 317 -14.12 -17.21 -9.53
CA LYS A 317 -14.11 -18.20 -10.62
C LYS A 317 -13.73 -19.60 -10.11
N ILE A 318 -12.65 -19.70 -9.34
CA ILE A 318 -12.18 -20.95 -8.74
C ILE A 318 -13.27 -21.58 -7.88
N MET A 319 -13.91 -20.80 -7.00
CA MET A 319 -14.95 -21.30 -6.11
C MET A 319 -16.17 -21.83 -6.88
N ARG A 320 -16.57 -21.14 -7.96
CA ARG A 320 -17.65 -21.61 -8.85
C ARG A 320 -17.27 -22.89 -9.58
N ASN A 321 -16.07 -22.99 -10.13
CA ASN A 321 -15.60 -24.17 -10.86
C ASN A 321 -15.50 -25.39 -9.94
N LEU A 322 -14.92 -25.20 -8.75
CA LEU A 322 -14.82 -26.24 -7.73
C LEU A 322 -16.20 -26.67 -7.23
N GLY A 323 -17.13 -25.72 -7.06
CA GLY A 323 -18.53 -26.00 -6.74
C GLY A 323 -19.23 -26.84 -7.80
N ARG A 324 -19.13 -26.46 -9.08
CA ARG A 324 -19.74 -27.23 -10.18
C ARG A 324 -19.20 -28.66 -10.25
N LYS A 325 -17.87 -28.84 -10.23
CA LYS A 325 -17.23 -30.15 -10.24
C LYS A 325 -17.62 -30.98 -9.01
N SER A 326 -17.63 -30.37 -7.83
CA SER A 326 -18.02 -31.06 -6.60
C SER A 326 -19.49 -31.49 -6.58
N MET A 327 -20.37 -30.78 -7.29
CA MET A 327 -21.79 -31.13 -7.39
C MET A 327 -22.04 -32.20 -8.44
N ALA A 328 -21.21 -32.29 -9.49
CA ALA A 328 -21.29 -33.32 -10.51
C ALA A 328 -20.82 -34.69 -10.00
N LEU A 329 -19.86 -34.72 -9.07
CA LEU A 329 -19.27 -35.96 -8.55
C LEU A 329 -20.13 -36.67 -7.48
N PHE A 330 -21.19 -36.04 -6.93
CA PHE A 330 -21.90 -36.59 -5.75
C PHE A 330 -23.42 -36.41 -5.72
N GLY A 331 -24.13 -37.54 -5.60
CA GLY A 331 -25.50 -37.65 -5.09
C GLY A 331 -25.60 -37.68 -3.55
N GLN A 332 -24.76 -38.46 -2.85
CA GLN A 332 -24.87 -38.72 -1.40
C GLN A 332 -23.93 -37.90 -0.48
N GLY A 333 -22.87 -37.26 -1.00
CA GLY A 333 -21.91 -36.44 -0.23
C GLY A 333 -22.13 -34.91 -0.34
N ARG A 334 -23.23 -34.51 -0.94
CA ARG A 334 -23.49 -33.14 -1.44
C ARG A 334 -23.57 -32.10 -0.31
N SER A 335 -24.13 -32.48 0.84
CA SER A 335 -24.26 -31.61 2.02
C SER A 335 -22.90 -31.23 2.61
N ILE A 336 -22.02 -32.22 2.81
CA ILE A 336 -20.67 -32.02 3.37
C ILE A 336 -19.82 -31.18 2.42
N ALA A 337 -19.85 -31.49 1.12
CA ALA A 337 -19.16 -30.72 0.10
C ALA A 337 -19.62 -29.25 0.06
N LYS A 338 -20.93 -29.01 0.13
CA LYS A 338 -21.50 -27.66 0.18
C LYS A 338 -21.06 -26.91 1.44
N ARG A 339 -20.98 -27.58 2.60
CA ARG A 339 -20.47 -27.00 3.84
C ARG A 339 -18.99 -26.62 3.75
N GLN A 340 -18.16 -27.49 3.17
CA GLN A 340 -16.73 -27.21 2.96
C GLN A 340 -16.50 -26.02 2.03
N LEU A 341 -17.25 -25.92 0.93
CA LEU A 341 -17.18 -24.80 -0.01
C LEU A 341 -17.65 -23.49 0.62
N ARG A 342 -18.72 -23.53 1.43
CA ARG A 342 -19.18 -22.35 2.20
C ARG A 342 -18.14 -21.87 3.21
N ALA A 343 -17.34 -22.78 3.78
CA ALA A 343 -16.25 -22.42 4.69
C ALA A 343 -15.08 -21.74 3.96
N CYS A 344 -14.97 -21.90 2.63
CA CYS A 344 -13.94 -21.24 1.84
C CYS A 344 -14.37 -19.82 1.46
N ALA A 345 -14.02 -18.83 2.30
CA ALA A 345 -14.16 -17.41 1.99
C ALA A 345 -13.46 -16.98 0.68
N ILE A 346 -14.07 -16.04 -0.05
CA ILE A 346 -13.52 -15.44 -1.27
C ILE A 346 -12.36 -14.50 -0.89
N LEU A 347 -11.19 -14.73 -1.47
CA LEU A 347 -9.99 -13.91 -1.27
C LEU A 347 -10.13 -12.50 -1.86
N ARG A 348 -9.52 -11.51 -1.22
CA ARG A 348 -9.57 -10.09 -1.61
C ARG A 348 -8.37 -9.30 -1.08
N VAL A 349 -7.88 -8.33 -1.85
CA VAL A 349 -6.87 -7.38 -1.34
C VAL A 349 -7.59 -6.31 -0.53
N LYS A 350 -7.26 -6.19 0.76
CA LYS A 350 -7.95 -5.29 1.70
C LYS A 350 -7.23 -3.96 1.88
N PHE A 351 -7.98 -2.91 2.18
CA PHE A 351 -7.48 -1.60 2.60
C PHE A 351 -8.39 -1.04 3.69
N GLY A 352 -7.85 -0.82 4.89
CA GLY A 352 -8.67 -0.54 6.07
C GLY A 352 -9.74 -1.63 6.29
N SER A 353 -11.01 -1.21 6.41
CA SER A 353 -12.16 -2.12 6.47
C SER A 353 -12.68 -2.57 5.10
N ASN A 354 -12.24 -1.93 4.01
CA ASN A 354 -12.70 -2.13 2.65
C ASN A 354 -11.78 -3.08 1.85
N PHE A 355 -12.14 -3.33 0.59
CA PHE A 355 -11.37 -4.18 -0.33
C PHE A 355 -11.47 -3.70 -1.77
N ILE A 356 -10.47 -4.05 -2.57
CA ILE A 356 -10.42 -3.70 -3.98
C ILE A 356 -11.21 -4.72 -4.80
N ASP A 357 -12.19 -4.23 -5.56
CA ASP A 357 -13.12 -5.01 -6.36
C ASP A 357 -12.99 -4.71 -7.87
N ARG A 358 -13.92 -5.18 -8.70
CA ARG A 358 -13.91 -4.92 -10.15
C ARG A 358 -14.27 -3.48 -10.51
N GLY A 359 -15.09 -2.79 -9.71
CA GLY A 359 -15.45 -1.40 -9.96
C GLY A 359 -14.37 -0.41 -9.54
N THR A 360 -13.52 -0.77 -8.58
CA THR A 360 -12.54 0.14 -7.97
C THR A 360 -11.67 0.92 -8.98
N PRO A 361 -11.05 0.30 -10.02
CA PRO A 361 -10.25 1.06 -10.98
C PRO A 361 -11.02 2.19 -11.67
N LEU A 362 -12.28 1.93 -12.07
CA LEU A 362 -13.12 2.93 -12.73
C LEU A 362 -13.56 4.02 -11.75
N VAL A 363 -13.97 3.63 -10.54
CA VAL A 363 -14.38 4.58 -9.49
C VAL A 363 -13.23 5.51 -9.12
N VAL A 364 -12.01 4.98 -9.01
CA VAL A 364 -10.82 5.80 -8.71
C VAL A 364 -10.52 6.77 -9.85
N GLU A 365 -10.58 6.33 -11.10
CA GLU A 365 -10.33 7.22 -12.24
C GLU A 365 -11.39 8.33 -12.33
N THR A 366 -12.66 7.99 -12.19
CA THR A 366 -13.76 8.97 -12.13
C THR A 366 -13.56 9.96 -10.98
N PHE A 367 -13.13 9.48 -9.81
CA PHE A 367 -12.83 10.34 -8.67
C PHE A 367 -11.69 11.33 -8.99
N CYS A 368 -10.58 10.85 -9.55
CA CYS A 368 -9.45 11.70 -9.94
C CYS A 368 -9.87 12.81 -10.92
N ILE A 369 -10.66 12.46 -11.94
CA ILE A 369 -11.17 13.41 -12.94
C ILE A 369 -12.11 14.42 -12.28
N ASN A 370 -13.07 13.96 -11.48
CA ASN A 370 -14.05 14.83 -10.82
C ASN A 370 -13.38 15.83 -9.88
N GLN A 371 -12.42 15.40 -9.06
CA GLN A 371 -11.67 16.30 -8.17
C GLN A 371 -10.84 17.31 -8.96
N THR A 372 -10.20 16.89 -10.05
CA THR A 372 -9.46 17.80 -10.93
C THR A 372 -10.38 18.87 -11.54
N MET A 373 -11.58 18.47 -11.98
CA MET A 373 -12.58 19.39 -12.51
C MET A 373 -13.09 20.36 -11.43
N SER A 374 -13.41 19.87 -10.23
CA SER A 374 -13.81 20.74 -9.11
C SER A 374 -12.76 21.80 -8.80
N LEU A 375 -11.47 21.41 -8.71
CA LEU A 375 -10.38 22.35 -8.47
C LEU A 375 -10.22 23.37 -9.62
N THR A 376 -10.42 22.94 -10.86
CA THR A 376 -10.38 23.80 -12.06
C THR A 376 -11.51 24.84 -12.01
N LEU A 377 -12.73 24.41 -11.69
CA LEU A 377 -13.88 25.30 -11.55
C LEU A 377 -13.71 26.30 -10.42
N ILE A 378 -13.14 25.89 -9.27
CA ILE A 378 -12.84 26.80 -8.15
C ILE A 378 -11.83 27.89 -8.58
N LYS A 379 -10.81 27.53 -9.37
CA LYS A 379 -9.85 28.52 -9.90
C LYS A 379 -10.56 29.50 -10.83
N SER A 380 -11.36 29.01 -11.78
CA SER A 380 -12.10 29.83 -12.74
C SER A 380 -13.11 30.76 -12.07
N GLY A 381 -13.90 30.27 -11.11
CA GLY A 381 -14.87 31.06 -10.36
C GLY A 381 -14.23 32.21 -9.57
N ARG A 382 -13.04 32.00 -9.00
CA ARG A 382 -12.27 33.08 -8.36
C ARG A 382 -11.77 34.13 -9.36
N SER A 383 -11.40 33.74 -10.57
CA SER A 383 -11.02 34.68 -11.63
C SER A 383 -12.21 35.54 -12.07
N VAL A 384 -13.41 34.96 -12.15
CA VAL A 384 -14.65 35.70 -12.48
C VAL A 384 -15.02 36.68 -11.37
N ALA A 385 -14.95 36.26 -10.09
CA ALA A 385 -15.22 37.14 -8.94
C ALA A 385 -14.24 38.32 -8.85
N LYS A 386 -13.01 38.18 -9.36
CA LYS A 386 -12.01 39.26 -9.39
C LYS A 386 -12.25 40.28 -10.52
N CYS A 387 -13.03 39.92 -11.54
CA CYS A 387 -13.39 40.80 -12.67
C CYS A 387 -14.79 41.42 -12.53
N ALA A 388 -15.59 40.97 -11.56
CA ALA A 388 -16.82 41.67 -11.18
C ALA A 388 -16.43 42.91 -10.37
N ASP A 389 -16.62 44.09 -10.96
CA ASP A 389 -16.60 45.37 -10.24
C ASP A 389 -17.56 45.26 -9.04
N PRO A 390 -17.22 45.77 -7.84
CA PRO A 390 -18.16 45.83 -6.74
C PRO A 390 -19.33 46.72 -7.17
N GLU A 391 -20.48 46.09 -7.43
CA GLU A 391 -21.77 46.77 -7.56
C GLU A 391 -21.96 47.60 -6.27
N PRO A 392 -22.33 48.90 -6.35
CA PRO A 392 -22.44 49.76 -5.17
C PRO A 392 -23.42 49.13 -4.18
N GLU A 393 -22.95 48.90 -2.95
CA GLU A 393 -23.76 48.35 -1.87
C GLU A 393 -25.06 49.14 -1.73
N PRO A 394 -26.25 48.49 -1.72
CA PRO A 394 -27.47 49.17 -1.36
C PRO A 394 -27.36 49.66 0.09
N GLU A 395 -27.73 50.93 0.32
CA GLU A 395 -27.69 51.58 1.63
C GLU A 395 -28.30 50.68 2.73
N PRO A 396 -27.69 50.64 3.94
CA PRO A 396 -28.14 49.76 5.01
C PRO A 396 -29.56 50.13 5.43
N ASN A 397 -30.50 49.22 5.20
CA ASN A 397 -31.84 49.27 5.74
C ASN A 397 -31.74 49.24 7.28
N PRO A 398 -32.47 50.09 8.03
CA PRO A 398 -32.37 50.19 9.48
C PRO A 398 -32.50 48.83 10.18
N GLU A 399 -31.59 48.57 11.12
CA GLU A 399 -31.55 47.37 11.96
C GLU A 399 -32.91 47.16 12.65
N PRO A 400 -33.51 45.95 12.57
CA PRO A 400 -34.65 45.60 13.41
C PRO A 400 -34.22 45.58 14.88
N GLU A 401 -35.03 46.19 15.75
CA GLU A 401 -34.85 46.14 17.20
C GLU A 401 -34.73 44.67 17.69
N PRO A 402 -33.89 44.40 18.69
CA PRO A 402 -33.66 43.04 19.17
C PRO A 402 -34.93 42.44 19.77
N GLU A 403 -35.38 41.32 19.19
CA GLU A 403 -36.40 40.46 19.79
C GLU A 403 -35.91 39.91 21.15
N PRO A 404 -36.80 39.78 22.14
CA PRO A 404 -36.44 39.34 23.48
C PRO A 404 -35.86 37.93 23.50
N GLU A 405 -34.78 37.76 24.28
CA GLU A 405 -34.10 36.48 24.50
C GLU A 405 -35.09 35.41 24.99
N PRO A 406 -35.13 34.21 24.38
CA PRO A 406 -35.94 33.12 24.87
C PRO A 406 -35.41 32.61 26.22
N GLU A 407 -36.33 32.42 27.17
CA GLU A 407 -36.05 31.85 28.49
C GLU A 407 -35.33 30.50 28.39
N PRO A 408 -34.39 30.20 29.32
CA PRO A 408 -33.63 28.97 29.30
C PRO A 408 -34.54 27.76 29.48
N ASN A 409 -34.51 26.87 28.49
CA ASN A 409 -35.14 25.56 28.54
C ASN A 409 -34.50 24.74 29.69
N PRO A 410 -35.28 24.02 30.52
CA PRO A 410 -34.74 23.26 31.65
C PRO A 410 -33.72 22.21 31.19
N GLU A 411 -32.65 22.08 31.97
CA GLU A 411 -31.62 21.05 31.80
C GLU A 411 -32.27 19.66 31.82
N PRO A 412 -31.95 18.77 30.86
CA PRO A 412 -32.43 17.40 30.91
C PRO A 412 -31.83 16.68 32.12
N GLU A 413 -32.70 16.01 32.89
CA GLU A 413 -32.30 15.13 34.00
C GLU A 413 -31.30 14.07 33.52
N PRO A 414 -30.28 13.74 34.35
CA PRO A 414 -29.29 12.73 34.00
C PRO A 414 -29.95 11.37 33.82
N GLU A 415 -29.70 10.75 32.66
CA GLU A 415 -30.04 9.34 32.42
C GLU A 415 -29.37 8.44 33.48
N PRO A 416 -30.07 7.42 34.00
CA PRO A 416 -29.53 6.54 35.02
C PRO A 416 -28.32 5.74 34.50
N GLU A 417 -27.28 5.68 35.33
CA GLU A 417 -26.10 4.84 35.10
C GLU A 417 -26.53 3.37 34.89
N PRO A 418 -26.01 2.68 33.86
CA PRO A 418 -26.27 1.26 33.66
C PRO A 418 -25.69 0.44 34.82
N GLU A 419 -26.53 -0.41 35.41
CA GLU A 419 -26.12 -1.38 36.43
C GLU A 419 -24.97 -2.28 35.92
N PRO A 420 -24.02 -2.64 36.79
CA PRO A 420 -22.93 -3.53 36.44
C PRO A 420 -23.44 -4.94 36.13
N GLU A 421 -23.16 -5.42 34.92
CA GLU A 421 -23.36 -6.82 34.56
C GLU A 421 -22.59 -7.75 35.52
N PRO A 422 -23.19 -8.88 35.97
CA PRO A 422 -22.53 -9.82 36.86
C PRO A 422 -21.32 -10.46 36.18
N THR A 423 -20.15 -10.25 36.79
CA THR A 423 -18.92 -10.96 36.48
C THR A 423 -19.12 -12.47 36.60
N THR A 424 -19.28 -13.15 35.48
CA THR A 424 -19.10 -14.60 35.40
C THR A 424 -17.60 -14.89 35.37
N LYS A 425 -17.13 -15.53 36.45
CA LYS A 425 -15.78 -16.10 36.52
C LYS A 425 -15.55 -17.01 35.30
N PRO A 426 -14.39 -16.96 34.64
CA PRO A 426 -14.05 -17.95 33.63
C PRO A 426 -13.79 -19.29 34.34
N THR A 427 -14.79 -20.17 34.30
CA THR A 427 -14.60 -21.59 34.59
C THR A 427 -13.60 -22.12 33.57
N THR A 428 -12.45 -22.57 34.07
CA THR A 428 -11.44 -23.31 33.32
C THR A 428 -12.04 -24.67 32.93
N THR A 429 -12.81 -24.71 31.86
CA THR A 429 -13.15 -25.97 31.20
C THR A 429 -11.97 -26.33 30.32
N THR A 430 -11.06 -27.13 30.88
CA THR A 430 -10.12 -27.95 30.12
C THR A 430 -10.94 -28.84 29.18
N THR A 431 -11.26 -28.32 28.00
CA THR A 431 -11.81 -29.10 26.90
C THR A 431 -10.68 -29.96 26.38
N THR A 432 -10.51 -31.11 27.04
CA THR A 432 -9.79 -32.23 26.44
C THR A 432 -10.64 -32.64 25.24
N MET A 433 -10.21 -32.25 24.03
CA MET A 433 -10.86 -32.67 22.79
C MET A 433 -10.91 -34.19 22.78
N ARG A 434 -12.09 -34.79 23.02
CA ARG A 434 -12.30 -36.19 22.67
C ARG A 434 -12.42 -36.28 21.15
N PRO A 435 -11.69 -37.19 20.49
CA PRO A 435 -11.79 -37.38 19.06
C PRO A 435 -13.18 -37.90 18.68
N ILE A 436 -13.75 -37.32 17.62
CA ILE A 436 -14.97 -37.84 16.98
C ILE A 436 -14.62 -39.20 16.36
N PRO A 437 -15.34 -40.30 16.69
CA PRO A 437 -15.06 -41.61 16.12
C PRO A 437 -15.19 -41.57 14.60
N GLY A 438 -14.12 -41.90 13.87
CA GLY A 438 -14.09 -41.95 12.40
C GLY A 438 -13.44 -40.76 11.68
N PHE A 439 -12.95 -39.74 12.40
CA PHE A 439 -12.13 -38.67 11.83
C PHE A 439 -10.64 -38.93 12.08
N SER A 440 -9.83 -39.01 11.02
CA SER A 440 -8.41 -38.71 11.15
C SER A 440 -8.28 -37.21 11.43
N THR A 441 -7.82 -36.85 12.62
CA THR A 441 -7.47 -35.47 12.95
C THR A 441 -6.33 -35.04 12.03
N VAL A 442 -6.64 -34.31 10.97
CA VAL A 442 -5.63 -33.71 10.09
C VAL A 442 -4.93 -32.64 10.90
N ARG A 443 -3.70 -32.95 11.31
CA ARG A 443 -2.82 -32.00 12.00
C ARG A 443 -2.61 -30.80 11.07
N PRO A 444 -2.75 -29.55 11.54
CA PRO A 444 -2.36 -28.41 10.74
C PRO A 444 -0.87 -28.52 10.33
N PRO A 445 -0.44 -27.88 9.23
CA PRO A 445 0.97 -27.86 8.85
C PRO A 445 1.83 -27.39 10.03
N SER A 446 3.01 -27.97 10.22
CA SER A 446 3.88 -27.73 11.40
C SER A 446 4.31 -26.28 11.62
N TRP A 447 4.13 -25.40 10.63
CA TRP A 447 4.37 -23.96 10.76
C TRP A 447 3.19 -23.20 11.38
N ALA A 448 1.96 -23.70 11.26
CA ALA A 448 0.78 -23.12 11.88
C ALA A 448 0.82 -23.29 13.41
N ASP A 449 1.48 -24.35 13.89
CA ASP A 449 1.76 -24.56 15.32
C ASP A 449 2.77 -23.54 15.88
N LYS A 450 3.57 -22.88 15.01
CA LYS A 450 4.51 -21.81 15.38
C LYS A 450 3.89 -20.41 15.26
N PHE A 451 2.68 -20.32 14.73
CA PHE A 451 1.94 -19.07 14.65
C PHE A 451 1.36 -18.78 16.03
N ASN A 452 1.96 -17.86 16.78
CA ASN A 452 1.40 -17.40 18.05
C ASN A 452 0.23 -16.45 17.75
N PRO A 453 -1.03 -16.78 18.08
CA PRO A 453 -2.18 -15.92 17.83
C PRO A 453 -2.41 -14.88 18.95
N SER A 454 -1.51 -14.74 19.94
CA SER A 454 -1.72 -13.85 21.09
C SER A 454 -1.89 -12.36 20.74
N TRP A 455 -1.59 -11.95 19.50
CA TRP A 455 -1.76 -10.59 18.98
C TRP A 455 -3.00 -10.43 18.07
N LEU A 456 -3.74 -11.51 17.80
CA LEU A 456 -5.09 -11.47 17.20
C LEU A 456 -6.16 -11.08 18.23
N ILE A 457 -5.84 -11.18 19.53
CA ILE A 457 -6.70 -10.85 20.66
C ILE A 457 -5.98 -9.78 21.49
N GLY A 458 -5.82 -8.60 20.91
CA GLY A 458 -5.29 -7.43 21.60
C GLY A 458 -5.82 -6.19 20.90
N GLY A 459 -6.81 -5.55 21.53
CA GLY A 459 -7.37 -4.27 21.11
C GLY A 459 -6.38 -3.12 21.28
#